data_AF-A0A6B9FUS5-F1
#
_entry.id   AF-A0A6B9FUS5-F1
#
_cell.length_a   1.000
_cell.length_b   1.000
_cell.length_c   1.000
_cell.angle_alpha   90.00
_cell.angle_beta   90.00
_cell.angle_gamma   90.00
#
_symmetry.space_group_name_H-M   'P 1'
#
loop_
_entity.id
_entity.type
_entity.pdbx_description
1 polymer ?
#
loop_
_entity_poly.entity_id
_entity_poly.type
_entity_poly.pdbx_seq_one_letter_code
_entity_poly.pdbx_strand_id
1 'polypeptide(L)'
;MKTTVLLLFLLMPYLASTTISHAQWRPSGGLLDVAVTPKCSATGGKVALATQDGVYLCPSREAQINAQVADASHFYLVHAYGHLAIHNTSDKLADCWAAHTLAAAPRGPHFVRQWIKHWRAYGTTNPTFGTPEQRIANVRGCCACGV
;
A
#
# COMPACT_ATOMS: atom_id res chain seq x y z
N MET A 1 69.65 -11.49 -12.28
CA MET A 1 69.03 -10.75 -11.16
C MET A 1 67.54 -10.66 -11.44
N LYS A 2 66.72 -11.14 -10.50
CA LYS A 2 65.26 -11.18 -10.56
C LYS A 2 64.71 -9.86 -9.99
N THR A 3 63.73 -9.26 -10.63
CA THR A 3 62.92 -8.21 -10.00
C THR A 3 61.46 -8.44 -10.30
N THR A 4 60.77 -8.95 -9.28
CA THR A 4 59.34 -9.12 -9.15
C THR A 4 58.72 -7.79 -8.73
N VAL A 5 57.67 -7.30 -9.41
CA VAL A 5 56.73 -6.29 -8.87
C VAL A 5 55.33 -6.64 -9.40
N LEU A 6 54.61 -7.50 -8.69
CA LEU A 6 53.49 -7.17 -7.78
C LEU A 6 52.24 -6.62 -8.50
N LEU A 7 51.39 -7.53 -9.01
CA LEU A 7 50.01 -7.23 -9.37
C LEU A 7 49.20 -6.93 -8.08
N LEU A 8 48.83 -5.67 -7.87
CA LEU A 8 47.77 -5.32 -6.92
C LEU A 8 46.40 -5.66 -7.54
N PHE A 9 45.88 -6.84 -7.21
CA PHE A 9 44.47 -7.15 -7.37
C PHE A 9 43.68 -6.33 -6.33
N LEU A 10 43.04 -5.25 -6.79
CA LEU A 10 42.01 -4.53 -6.04
C LEU A 10 40.83 -5.49 -5.77
N LEU A 11 40.84 -6.12 -4.60
CA LEU A 11 39.68 -6.78 -4.02
C LEU A 11 38.67 -5.70 -3.62
N MET A 12 37.82 -5.28 -4.56
CA MET A 12 36.62 -4.51 -4.28
C MET A 12 35.63 -5.44 -3.55
N PRO A 13 35.30 -5.21 -2.27
CA PRO A 13 34.22 -5.95 -1.64
C PRO A 13 32.92 -5.45 -2.29
N TYR A 14 32.32 -6.29 -3.15
CA TYR A 14 30.93 -6.17 -3.53
C TYR A 14 30.11 -6.29 -2.25
N LEU A 15 29.86 -5.16 -1.60
CA LEU A 15 28.79 -5.02 -0.61
C LEU A 15 27.49 -5.26 -1.37
N ALA A 16 27.09 -6.52 -1.45
CA ALA A 16 25.74 -6.91 -1.80
C ALA A 16 24.83 -6.25 -0.76
N SER A 17 24.30 -5.08 -1.10
CA SER A 17 23.19 -4.48 -0.38
C SER A 17 22.03 -5.45 -0.52
N THR A 18 21.89 -6.37 0.42
CA THR A 18 20.65 -7.08 0.65
C THR A 18 19.64 -6.02 1.04
N THR A 19 18.90 -5.52 0.05
CA THR A 19 17.73 -4.69 0.31
C THR A 19 16.86 -5.52 1.23
N ILE A 20 16.74 -5.10 2.49
CA ILE A 20 15.75 -5.66 3.41
C ILE A 20 14.43 -5.51 2.68
N SER A 21 13.92 -6.62 2.15
CA SER A 21 12.57 -6.69 1.62
C SER A 21 11.69 -6.53 2.86
N HIS A 22 11.42 -5.27 3.15
CA HIS A 22 10.54 -4.85 4.20
C HIS A 22 9.22 -5.55 3.93
N ALA A 23 8.92 -6.59 4.70
CA ALA A 23 7.74 -7.41 4.53
C ALA A 23 6.51 -6.49 4.60
N GLN A 24 6.03 -6.06 3.43
CA GLN A 24 4.81 -5.29 3.31
C GLN A 24 3.62 -6.24 3.52
N TRP A 25 2.46 -5.69 3.86
CA TRP A 25 1.26 -6.51 3.90
C TRP A 25 1.06 -7.23 2.56
N ARG A 26 0.69 -8.50 2.64
CA ARG A 26 0.32 -9.34 1.50
C ARG A 26 -0.98 -10.06 1.84
N PRO A 27 -1.83 -10.36 0.84
CA PRO A 27 -3.02 -11.16 1.05
C PRO A 27 -2.64 -12.53 1.64
N SER A 28 -3.57 -13.11 2.39
CA SER A 28 -3.41 -14.39 3.07
C SER A 28 -4.73 -15.18 3.05
N GLY A 29 -4.66 -16.50 3.23
CA GLY A 29 -5.84 -17.36 3.20
C GLY A 29 -6.57 -17.29 1.85
N GLY A 30 -7.90 -17.25 1.87
CA GLY A 30 -8.72 -17.18 0.64
C GLY A 30 -8.53 -15.91 -0.21
N LEU A 31 -7.76 -14.93 0.25
CA LEU A 31 -7.40 -13.75 -0.55
C LEU A 31 -6.15 -13.96 -1.42
N LEU A 32 -5.40 -15.06 -1.22
CA LEU A 32 -4.17 -15.35 -1.98
C LEU A 32 -4.43 -15.55 -3.48
N ASP A 33 -5.57 -16.14 -3.82
CA ASP A 33 -5.93 -16.49 -5.20
C ASP A 33 -6.66 -15.35 -5.93
N VAL A 34 -6.86 -14.21 -5.26
CA VAL A 34 -7.49 -13.03 -5.87
C VAL A 34 -6.55 -12.45 -6.92
N ALA A 35 -6.98 -12.49 -8.18
CA ALA A 35 -6.26 -11.88 -9.27
C ALA A 35 -6.17 -10.35 -9.09
N VAL A 36 -4.98 -9.80 -9.30
CA VAL A 36 -4.75 -8.34 -9.37
C VAL A 36 -4.39 -7.98 -10.81
N THR A 37 -5.30 -7.32 -11.49
CA THR A 37 -5.16 -6.98 -12.92
C THR A 37 -4.86 -5.49 -13.09
N PRO A 38 -3.72 -5.10 -13.68
CA PRO A 38 -3.42 -3.69 -13.94
C PRO A 38 -4.26 -3.16 -15.12
N LYS A 39 -5.33 -2.41 -14.82
CA LYS A 39 -6.25 -1.87 -15.83
C LYS A 39 -6.99 -0.62 -15.33
N CYS A 40 -6.39 0.55 -15.56
CA CYS A 40 -6.96 1.83 -15.11
C CYS A 40 -8.38 2.10 -15.60
N SER A 41 -8.71 1.73 -16.84
CA SER A 41 -10.06 1.93 -17.41
C SER A 41 -11.16 1.18 -16.66
N ALA A 42 -10.82 0.11 -15.93
CA ALA A 42 -11.76 -0.66 -15.13
C ALA A 42 -11.99 -0.06 -13.72
N THR A 43 -11.12 0.84 -13.24
CA THR A 43 -11.17 1.36 -11.87
C THR A 43 -12.12 2.54 -11.66
N GLY A 44 -12.67 3.11 -12.73
CA GLY A 44 -13.50 4.32 -12.66
C GLY A 44 -12.79 5.53 -12.03
N GLY A 45 -11.46 5.60 -12.17
CA GLY A 45 -10.64 6.67 -11.58
C GLY A 45 -10.15 6.42 -10.15
N LYS A 46 -10.50 5.28 -9.54
CA LYS A 46 -9.95 4.85 -8.24
C LYS A 46 -8.54 4.28 -8.41
N VAL A 47 -7.81 4.17 -7.30
CA VAL A 47 -6.50 3.47 -7.27
C VAL A 47 -6.70 1.98 -7.51
N ALA A 48 -7.62 1.38 -6.78
CA ALA A 48 -7.98 -0.02 -6.89
C ALA A 48 -9.50 -0.18 -6.79
N LEU A 49 -10.02 -1.19 -7.47
CA LEU A 49 -11.44 -1.55 -7.43
C LEU A 49 -11.56 -3.06 -7.27
N ALA A 50 -12.29 -3.49 -6.25
CA ALA A 50 -12.68 -4.88 -6.09
C ALA A 50 -13.93 -5.21 -6.90
N THR A 51 -13.93 -6.38 -7.53
CA THR A 51 -15.01 -6.92 -8.36
C THR A 51 -15.12 -8.42 -8.13
N GLN A 52 -16.09 -9.08 -8.77
CA GLN A 52 -16.20 -10.55 -8.72
C GLN A 52 -15.01 -11.26 -9.37
N ASP A 53 -14.33 -10.61 -10.33
CA ASP A 53 -13.15 -11.14 -11.03
C ASP A 53 -11.83 -10.93 -10.25
N GLY A 54 -11.90 -10.27 -9.09
CA GLY A 54 -10.75 -9.90 -8.28
C GLY A 54 -10.55 -8.38 -8.21
N VAL A 55 -9.30 -7.92 -8.14
CA VAL A 55 -8.96 -6.50 -7.99
C VAL A 55 -8.40 -5.94 -9.29
N TYR A 56 -9.01 -4.86 -9.78
CA TYR A 56 -8.40 -4.02 -10.79
C TYR A 56 -7.56 -2.92 -10.13
N LEU A 57 -6.31 -2.76 -10.56
CA LEU A 57 -5.38 -1.76 -10.06
C LEU A 57 -5.08 -0.73 -11.15
N CYS A 58 -4.93 0.54 -10.79
CA CYS A 58 -4.50 1.60 -11.69
C CYS A 58 -3.10 2.12 -11.32
N PRO A 59 -2.03 1.61 -11.96
CA PRO A 59 -0.65 1.97 -11.61
C PRO A 59 -0.34 3.45 -11.78
N SER A 60 -0.94 4.12 -12.78
CA SER A 60 -0.71 5.56 -12.99
C SER A 60 -1.29 6.40 -11.84
N ARG A 61 -2.42 5.99 -11.26
CA ARG A 61 -3.01 6.66 -10.10
C ARG A 61 -2.21 6.40 -8.83
N GLU A 62 -1.67 5.19 -8.66
CA GLU A 62 -0.71 4.90 -7.58
C GLU A 62 0.52 5.79 -7.66
N ALA A 63 1.14 5.87 -8.83
CA ALA A 63 2.31 6.72 -9.06
C ALA A 63 2.02 8.20 -8.75
N GLN A 64 0.86 8.71 -9.15
CA GLN A 64 0.44 10.09 -8.84
C GLN A 64 0.32 10.33 -7.33
N ILE A 65 -0.33 9.42 -6.60
CA ILE A 65 -0.48 9.56 -5.14
C ILE A 65 0.87 9.43 -4.45
N ASN A 66 1.68 8.45 -4.84
CA ASN A 66 2.99 8.20 -4.24
C ASN A 66 4.00 9.33 -4.54
N ALA A 67 3.83 10.06 -5.64
CA ALA A 67 4.61 11.27 -5.92
C ALA A 67 4.28 12.42 -4.94
N GLN A 68 3.07 12.47 -4.40
CA GLN A 68 2.67 13.47 -3.40
C GLN A 68 3.06 13.05 -1.99
N VAL A 69 2.77 11.79 -1.65
CA VAL A 69 3.11 11.18 -0.37
C VAL A 69 3.52 9.74 -0.62
N ALA A 70 4.82 9.46 -0.48
CA ALA A 70 5.39 8.14 -0.71
C ALA A 70 4.61 7.05 0.05
N ASP A 71 4.37 5.93 -0.63
CA ASP A 71 3.67 4.74 -0.14
C ASP A 71 2.18 4.93 0.26
N ALA A 72 1.59 6.12 0.08
CA ALA A 72 0.19 6.35 0.43
C ALA A 72 -0.79 5.53 -0.41
N SER A 73 -0.42 5.13 -1.64
CA SER A 73 -1.28 4.33 -2.52
C SER A 73 -1.55 2.93 -1.96
N HIS A 74 -0.63 2.38 -1.14
CA HIS A 74 -0.69 1.00 -0.67
C HIS A 74 -1.98 0.72 0.12
N PHE A 75 -2.43 1.68 0.94
CA PHE A 75 -3.67 1.54 1.71
C PHE A 75 -4.89 1.29 0.81
N TYR A 76 -4.95 1.91 -0.38
CA TYR A 76 -6.09 1.74 -1.29
C TYR A 76 -6.17 0.33 -1.88
N LEU A 77 -5.03 -0.32 -2.10
CA LEU A 77 -5.01 -1.74 -2.52
C LEU A 77 -5.56 -2.62 -1.39
N VAL A 78 -5.10 -2.43 -0.15
CA VAL A 78 -5.60 -3.20 0.99
C VAL A 78 -7.09 -2.94 1.24
N HIS A 79 -7.55 -1.70 1.06
CA HIS A 79 -8.96 -1.34 1.09
C HIS A 79 -9.79 -2.10 0.04
N ALA A 80 -9.29 -2.25 -1.19
CA ALA A 80 -9.98 -3.06 -2.20
C ALA A 80 -10.10 -4.53 -1.76
N TYR A 81 -9.04 -5.11 -1.20
CA TYR A 81 -9.13 -6.45 -0.59
C TYR A 81 -10.13 -6.51 0.56
N GLY A 82 -10.29 -5.42 1.32
CA GLY A 82 -11.29 -5.30 2.36
C GLY A 82 -12.70 -5.60 1.87
N HIS A 83 -13.11 -5.05 0.72
CA HIS A 83 -14.43 -5.34 0.13
C HIS A 83 -14.65 -6.82 -0.15
N LEU A 84 -13.61 -7.52 -0.64
CA LEU A 84 -13.67 -8.95 -0.89
C LEU A 84 -13.74 -9.75 0.42
N ALA A 85 -12.92 -9.39 1.40
CA ALA A 85 -12.80 -10.10 2.67
C ALA A 85 -14.08 -10.00 3.53
N ILE A 86 -14.76 -8.86 3.50
CA ILE A 86 -15.99 -8.64 4.28
C ILE A 86 -17.27 -8.97 3.49
N HIS A 87 -17.14 -9.34 2.20
CA HIS A 87 -18.26 -9.56 1.28
C HIS A 87 -19.28 -8.40 1.28
N ASN A 88 -18.80 -7.17 1.24
CA ASN A 88 -19.64 -5.97 1.35
C ASN A 88 -19.06 -4.80 0.53
N THR A 89 -19.92 -3.95 -0.02
CA THR A 89 -19.54 -2.75 -0.80
C THR A 89 -19.35 -1.50 0.07
N SER A 90 -19.50 -1.60 1.39
CA SER A 90 -19.32 -0.47 2.31
C SER A 90 -17.85 -0.06 2.40
N ASP A 91 -17.54 1.10 1.81
CA ASP A 91 -16.21 1.73 1.88
C ASP A 91 -15.74 1.96 3.33
N LYS A 92 -16.66 2.29 4.25
CA LYS A 92 -16.36 2.50 5.67
C LYS A 92 -15.87 1.20 6.33
N LEU A 93 -16.53 0.07 6.06
CA LEU A 93 -16.13 -1.23 6.58
C LEU A 93 -14.83 -1.72 5.93
N ALA A 94 -14.65 -1.47 4.63
CA ALA A 94 -13.41 -1.80 3.92
C ALA A 94 -12.21 -0.99 4.44
N ASP A 95 -12.38 0.32 4.71
CA ASP A 95 -11.39 1.15 5.39
C ASP A 95 -11.02 0.57 6.77
N CYS A 96 -12.02 0.15 7.55
CA CYS A 96 -11.79 -0.45 8.86
C CYS A 96 -11.05 -1.77 8.80
N TRP A 97 -11.43 -2.64 7.86
CA TRP A 97 -10.75 -3.90 7.64
C TRP A 97 -9.29 -3.68 7.22
N ALA A 98 -9.04 -2.75 6.29
CA ALA A 98 -7.69 -2.43 5.84
C ALA A 98 -6.84 -1.86 6.97
N ALA A 99 -7.41 -0.98 7.79
CA ALA A 99 -6.75 -0.39 8.94
C ALA A 99 -6.35 -1.44 9.98
N HIS A 100 -7.25 -2.37 10.32
CA HIS A 100 -6.98 -3.47 11.25
C HIS A 100 -5.91 -4.41 10.70
N THR A 101 -6.05 -4.81 9.44
CA THR A 101 -5.12 -5.71 8.76
C THR A 101 -3.72 -5.11 8.65
N LEU A 102 -3.61 -3.83 8.33
CA LEU A 102 -2.33 -3.12 8.31
C LEU A 102 -1.77 -2.92 9.72
N ALA A 103 -2.60 -2.69 10.75
CA ALA A 103 -2.09 -2.55 12.12
C ALA A 103 -1.33 -3.80 12.59
N ALA A 104 -1.77 -5.00 12.16
CA ALA A 104 -1.13 -6.27 12.48
C ALA A 104 0.04 -6.65 11.55
N ALA A 105 0.23 -5.95 10.43
CA ALA A 105 1.25 -6.29 9.45
C ALA A 105 2.61 -5.61 9.75
N PRO A 106 3.74 -6.25 9.42
CA PRO A 106 5.02 -5.56 9.46
C PRO A 106 4.98 -4.33 8.55
N ARG A 107 5.44 -3.18 9.08
CA ARG A 107 5.30 -1.84 8.46
C ARG A 107 3.89 -1.39 8.12
N GLY A 108 2.84 -2.13 8.41
CA GLY A 108 1.49 -1.68 8.04
C GLY A 108 1.07 -0.35 8.68
N PRO A 109 1.44 -0.03 9.94
CA PRO A 109 1.20 1.31 10.50
C PRO A 109 1.87 2.45 9.71
N HIS A 110 2.96 2.19 8.97
CA HIS A 110 3.57 3.18 8.07
C HIS A 110 2.63 3.54 6.92
N PHE A 111 2.06 2.54 6.24
CA PHE A 111 1.13 2.78 5.13
C PHE A 111 -0.12 3.53 5.58
N VAL A 112 -0.63 3.24 6.78
CA VAL A 112 -1.74 4.00 7.38
C VAL A 112 -1.36 5.47 7.61
N ARG A 113 -0.18 5.74 8.18
CA ARG A 113 0.30 7.13 8.39
C ARG A 113 0.48 7.91 7.09
N GLN A 114 1.06 7.29 6.06
CA GLN A 114 1.24 7.95 4.75
C GLN A 114 -0.10 8.25 4.09
N TRP A 115 -1.04 7.31 4.17
CA TRP A 115 -2.40 7.52 3.68
C TRP A 115 -3.12 8.65 4.44
N ILE A 116 -3.01 8.72 5.78
CA ILE A 116 -3.57 9.85 6.56
C ILE A 116 -2.93 11.18 6.13
N LYS A 117 -1.61 11.21 5.93
CA LYS A 117 -0.90 12.41 5.46
C LYS A 117 -1.40 12.86 4.08
N HIS A 118 -1.62 11.92 3.15
CA HIS A 118 -2.21 12.21 1.84
C HIS A 118 -3.61 12.82 1.98
N TRP A 119 -4.50 12.23 2.79
CA TRP A 119 -5.86 12.74 2.97
C TRP A 119 -5.93 14.11 3.61
N ARG A 120 -5.04 14.41 4.57
CA ARG A 120 -4.92 15.76 5.15
C ARG A 120 -4.50 16.81 4.13
N ALA A 121 -3.65 16.44 3.18
CA ALA A 121 -3.17 17.36 2.14
C ALA A 121 -4.16 17.51 0.98
N TYR A 122 -4.90 16.44 0.64
CA TYR A 122 -5.82 16.43 -0.50
C TYR A 122 -7.09 17.25 -0.24
N GLY A 123 -7.63 17.23 0.98
CA GLY A 123 -8.61 18.23 1.45
C GLY A 123 -9.99 18.25 0.78
N THR A 124 -10.35 17.27 -0.06
CA THR A 124 -11.67 17.27 -0.74
C THR A 124 -12.66 16.30 -0.14
N THR A 125 -13.86 16.79 0.16
CA THR A 125 -15.03 15.98 0.52
C THR A 125 -15.45 15.07 -0.65
N ASN A 126 -15.79 13.82 -0.35
CA ASN A 126 -16.29 12.86 -1.32
C ASN A 126 -17.63 12.26 -0.83
N PRO A 127 -18.67 12.13 -1.67
CA PRO A 127 -19.97 11.60 -1.25
C PRO A 127 -19.93 10.21 -0.59
N THR A 128 -18.97 9.38 -0.98
CA THR A 128 -18.77 8.02 -0.45
C THR A 128 -18.06 8.01 0.90
N PHE A 129 -17.13 8.94 1.12
CA PHE A 129 -16.24 8.93 2.28
C PHE A 129 -16.52 10.04 3.31
N GLY A 130 -17.38 11.01 2.98
CA GLY A 130 -17.58 12.21 3.77
C GLY A 130 -16.43 13.20 3.64
N THR A 131 -16.16 13.97 4.70
CA THR A 131 -14.98 14.83 4.77
C THR A 131 -13.70 14.01 4.99
N PRO A 132 -12.52 14.54 4.61
CA PRO A 132 -11.25 13.89 4.95
C PRO A 132 -11.12 13.53 6.43
N GLU A 133 -11.56 14.40 7.33
CA GLU A 133 -11.50 14.20 8.78
C GLU A 133 -12.38 13.02 9.21
N GLN A 134 -13.58 12.91 8.65
CA GLN A 134 -14.50 11.80 8.95
C GLN A 134 -13.90 10.46 8.51
N ARG A 135 -13.33 10.41 7.30
CA ARG A 135 -12.69 9.21 6.78
C ARG A 135 -11.46 8.81 7.60
N ILE A 136 -10.61 9.78 7.94
CA ILE A 136 -9.43 9.57 8.80
C ILE A 136 -9.87 9.07 10.19
N ALA A 137 -10.91 9.66 10.78
CA ALA A 137 -11.43 9.25 12.08
C ALA A 137 -11.92 7.79 12.06
N ASN A 138 -12.58 7.36 10.97
CA ASN A 138 -12.99 5.97 10.79
C ASN A 138 -11.78 5.01 10.80
N VAL A 139 -10.76 5.30 9.98
CA VAL A 139 -9.54 4.47 9.91
C VAL A 139 -8.82 4.40 11.25
N ARG A 140 -8.69 5.53 11.96
CA ARG A 140 -8.06 5.58 13.29
C ARG A 140 -8.81 4.78 14.34
N GLY A 141 -10.14 4.90 14.36
CA GLY A 141 -11.00 4.16 15.28
C GLY A 141 -10.88 2.64 15.10
N CYS A 142 -10.59 2.18 13.88
CA CYS A 142 -10.52 0.76 13.55
C CYS A 142 -9.12 0.14 13.69
N CYS A 143 -8.03 0.93 13.64
CA CYS A 143 -6.68 0.37 13.68
C CYS A 143 -6.14 0.13 15.11
N ALA A 144 -6.66 0.83 16.12
CA ALA A 144 -6.11 0.88 17.50
C ALA A 144 -4.58 1.14 17.58
N CYS A 145 -4.00 1.67 16.51
CA CYS A 145 -2.56 1.67 16.24
C CYS A 145 -1.86 2.98 16.63
N GLY A 146 -2.55 3.88 17.35
CA GLY A 146 -1.99 5.13 17.90
C GLY A 146 -1.54 6.17 16.87
N VAL A 147 -1.97 6.06 15.61
CA VAL A 147 -1.60 6.95 14.48
C VAL A 147 -2.57 8.09 14.25
#